data_AF-A0A1G0E2Y7-F1
#
_entry.id   AF-A0A1G0E2Y7-F1
#
_cell.length_a   1.000
_cell.length_b   1.000
_cell.length_c   1.000
_cell.angle_alpha   90.00
_cell.angle_beta   90.00
_cell.angle_gamma   90.00
#
_symmetry.space_group_name_H-M   'P 1'
#
loop_
_entity.id
_entity.type
_entity.pdbx_description
1 polymer ?
#
loop_
_entity_poly.entity_id
_entity_poly.type
_entity_poly.pdbx_seq_one_letter_code
_entity_poly.pdbx_strand_id
1 'polypeptide(L)'
;MTNSDKRDLVIQAGMQLVPYVGGSLSSLYFGAKQEKRFKRLESFYQEIAYEIEKMKDSISSVDKQDPVALEAIIESLHEKVEAEPTLEKREFFKNYFKNTLKFPVAGNFDERKYFLDTLSEMTLLECELLAFINSQPSSLQVGNIQKPGTDKYAVVGAIGRLKSRGFLTATQGSFAVGGGADNSLQEIVSVPSFGKSFIAFCLHA
;
A
#
# COMPACT_ATOMS: atom_id res chain seq x y z
N MET A 1 24.21 -15.49 21.62
CA MET A 1 23.48 -15.64 20.36
C MET A 1 24.29 -14.98 19.27
N THR A 2 24.65 -15.72 18.24
CA THR A 2 25.41 -15.21 17.09
C THR A 2 24.48 -14.45 16.14
N ASN A 3 25.01 -13.57 15.29
CA ASN A 3 24.21 -12.89 14.26
C ASN A 3 23.52 -13.88 13.28
N SER A 4 24.03 -15.11 13.18
CA SER A 4 23.41 -16.22 12.44
C SER A 4 22.10 -16.69 13.08
N ASP A 5 22.00 -16.70 14.42
CA ASP A 5 20.83 -17.17 15.14
C ASP A 5 19.67 -16.17 15.07
N LYS A 6 19.97 -14.86 15.04
CA LYS A 6 18.96 -13.80 14.83
C LYS A 6 18.48 -13.76 13.36
N ARG A 7 19.37 -14.07 12.41
CA ARG A 7 19.12 -14.15 10.96
C ARG A 7 18.11 -15.25 10.64
N ASP A 8 18.33 -16.45 11.16
CA ASP A 8 17.45 -17.58 10.90
C ASP A 8 16.10 -17.38 11.59
N LEU A 9 16.05 -16.64 12.71
CA LEU A 9 14.81 -16.34 13.44
C LEU A 9 13.93 -15.29 12.77
N VAL A 10 14.48 -14.32 12.01
CA VAL A 10 13.67 -13.34 11.24
C VAL A 10 13.14 -13.94 9.94
N ILE A 11 13.94 -14.78 9.26
CA ILE A 11 13.48 -15.54 8.10
C ILE A 11 12.50 -16.63 8.53
N GLN A 12 12.79 -17.36 9.60
CA GLN A 12 11.83 -18.29 10.20
C GLN A 12 10.62 -17.56 10.74
N ALA A 13 10.71 -16.39 11.38
CA ALA A 13 9.51 -15.64 11.80
C ALA A 13 8.71 -15.16 10.59
N GLY A 14 9.34 -14.63 9.54
CA GLY A 14 8.66 -14.25 8.29
C GLY A 14 8.01 -15.44 7.57
N MET A 15 8.62 -16.62 7.65
CA MET A 15 8.10 -17.89 7.11
C MET A 15 7.18 -18.66 8.08
N GLN A 16 7.21 -18.37 9.38
CA GLN A 16 6.32 -18.91 10.43
C GLN A 16 5.11 -18.00 10.64
N LEU A 17 5.19 -16.74 10.21
CA LEU A 17 4.08 -15.79 10.05
C LEU A 17 3.28 -16.06 8.77
N VAL A 18 3.80 -16.88 7.84
CA VAL A 18 2.92 -17.68 7.00
C VAL A 18 2.19 -18.59 7.98
N PRO A 19 0.90 -18.37 8.27
CA PRO A 19 0.21 -19.15 9.28
C PRO A 19 0.35 -20.61 8.90
N TYR A 20 1.00 -21.36 9.80
CA TYR A 20 0.78 -22.76 10.09
C TYR A 20 -0.15 -23.41 9.05
N VAL A 21 0.39 -23.94 7.95
CA VAL A 21 -0.28 -24.99 7.18
C VAL A 21 -0.23 -26.27 8.04
N GLY A 22 -0.76 -26.19 9.26
CA GLY A 22 -1.14 -27.35 10.04
C GLY A 22 -2.37 -27.94 9.38
N GLY A 23 -2.43 -29.27 9.34
CA GLY A 23 -3.47 -30.04 8.64
C GLY A 23 -4.92 -29.76 9.05
N SER A 24 -5.19 -28.81 9.95
CA SER A 24 -6.52 -28.31 10.31
C SER A 24 -7.01 -27.13 9.45
N LEU A 25 -6.12 -26.30 8.88
CA LEU A 25 -6.52 -25.27 7.90
C LEU A 25 -6.74 -25.90 6.51
N SER A 26 -5.97 -26.92 6.13
CA SER A 26 -6.21 -27.65 4.88
C SER A 26 -7.61 -28.29 4.82
N SER A 27 -8.19 -28.67 5.98
CA SER A 27 -9.55 -29.23 6.04
C SER A 27 -10.70 -28.22 5.93
N LEU A 28 -10.46 -26.93 6.20
CA LEU A 28 -11.48 -25.86 6.06
C LEU A 28 -11.48 -25.18 4.69
N TYR A 29 -10.49 -25.49 3.84
CA TYR A 29 -10.16 -24.79 2.59
C TYR A 29 -10.68 -25.45 1.30
N PHE A 30 -11.60 -26.40 1.40
CA PHE A 30 -12.15 -27.11 0.23
C PHE A 30 -13.24 -26.28 -0.50
N GLY A 31 -12.79 -25.25 -1.22
CA GLY A 31 -13.57 -24.55 -2.25
C GLY A 31 -12.66 -23.79 -3.22
N ALA A 32 -12.97 -23.80 -4.53
CA ALA A 32 -12.14 -23.16 -5.58
C ALA A 32 -11.86 -21.65 -5.35
N LYS A 33 -12.73 -20.95 -4.59
CA LYS A 33 -12.51 -19.56 -4.18
C LYS A 33 -11.41 -19.43 -3.12
N GLN A 34 -11.33 -20.38 -2.19
CA GLN A 34 -10.33 -20.40 -1.13
C GLN A 34 -8.95 -20.80 -1.67
N GLU A 35 -8.89 -21.70 -2.65
CA GLU A 35 -7.64 -22.07 -3.34
C GLU A 35 -7.00 -20.87 -4.06
N LYS A 36 -7.80 -20.03 -4.76
CA LYS A 36 -7.28 -18.83 -5.44
C LYS A 36 -6.71 -17.81 -4.46
N ARG A 37 -7.36 -17.61 -3.31
CA ARG A 37 -6.89 -16.69 -2.27
C ARG A 37 -5.57 -17.17 -1.67
N PHE A 38 -5.49 -18.44 -1.33
CA PHE A 38 -4.27 -19.05 -0.80
C PHE A 38 -3.10 -18.93 -1.79
N LYS A 39 -3.31 -19.27 -3.07
CA LYS A 39 -2.29 -19.13 -4.11
C LYS A 39 -1.76 -17.70 -4.25
N ARG A 40 -2.60 -16.67 -4.04
CA ARG A 40 -2.14 -15.28 -4.10
C ARG A 40 -1.19 -14.94 -2.97
N LEU A 41 -1.48 -15.42 -1.75
CA LEU A 41 -0.61 -15.24 -0.59
C LEU A 41 0.68 -16.04 -0.73
N GLU A 42 0.59 -17.27 -1.24
CA GLU A 42 1.76 -18.10 -1.53
C GLU A 42 2.70 -17.40 -2.54
N SER A 43 2.16 -16.95 -3.68
CA SER A 43 2.95 -16.22 -4.68
C SER A 43 3.54 -14.93 -4.12
N PHE A 44 2.78 -14.19 -3.32
CA PHE A 44 3.28 -12.97 -2.64
C PHE A 44 4.55 -13.27 -1.82
N TYR A 45 4.54 -14.34 -1.04
CA TYR A 45 5.69 -14.73 -0.24
C TYR A 45 6.86 -15.28 -1.06
N GLN A 46 6.58 -16.08 -2.08
CA GLN A 46 7.61 -16.57 -3.00
C GLN A 46 8.35 -15.42 -3.70
N GLU A 47 7.60 -14.41 -4.15
CA GLU A 47 8.17 -13.24 -4.81
C GLU A 47 9.00 -12.38 -3.85
N ILE A 48 8.48 -12.09 -2.65
CA ILE A 48 9.14 -11.18 -1.72
C ILE A 48 10.31 -11.81 -0.97
N ALA A 49 10.38 -13.14 -0.85
CA ALA A 49 11.46 -13.83 -0.15
C ALA A 49 12.84 -13.44 -0.68
N TYR A 50 12.99 -13.39 -2.01
CA TYR A 50 14.25 -12.98 -2.65
C TYR A 50 14.59 -11.51 -2.40
N GLU A 51 13.58 -10.64 -2.36
CA GLU A 51 13.78 -9.22 -2.07
C GLU A 51 14.18 -9.00 -0.60
N ILE A 52 13.55 -9.73 0.34
CA ILE A 52 13.86 -9.71 1.77
C ILE A 52 15.30 -10.14 2.01
N GLU A 53 15.75 -11.21 1.34
CA GLU A 53 17.12 -11.69 1.46
C GLU A 53 18.14 -10.61 1.07
N LYS A 54 17.87 -9.86 -0.01
CA LYS A 54 18.73 -8.75 -0.46
C LYS A 54 18.75 -7.57 0.49
N MET A 55 17.66 -7.31 1.20
CA MET A 55 17.54 -6.16 2.10
C MET A 55 17.76 -6.51 3.57
N LYS A 56 18.22 -7.73 3.88
CA LYS A 56 18.37 -8.26 5.25
C LYS A 56 19.09 -7.31 6.22
N ASP A 57 20.12 -6.61 5.74
CA ASP A 57 20.94 -5.72 6.59
C ASP A 57 20.22 -4.39 6.90
N SER A 58 19.15 -4.08 6.17
CA SER A 58 18.27 -2.91 6.39
C SER A 58 17.01 -3.24 7.19
N ILE A 59 16.77 -4.51 7.50
CA ILE A 59 15.63 -4.93 8.32
C ILE A 59 15.89 -4.51 9.76
N SER A 60 14.88 -3.90 10.39
CA SER A 60 15.01 -3.50 11.77
C SER A 60 15.06 -4.71 12.71
N SER A 61 15.86 -4.57 13.76
CA SER A 61 15.92 -5.58 14.82
C SER A 61 14.55 -5.77 15.47
N VAL A 62 14.19 -7.02 15.73
CA VAL A 62 12.94 -7.43 16.39
C VAL A 62 12.75 -6.73 17.74
N ASP A 63 13.84 -6.44 18.45
CA ASP A 63 13.81 -5.77 19.75
C ASP A 63 13.27 -4.31 19.68
N LYS A 64 13.19 -3.73 18.48
CA LYS A 64 12.64 -2.39 18.23
C LYS A 64 11.17 -2.41 17.79
N GLN A 65 10.61 -3.59 17.54
CA GLN A 65 9.24 -3.76 17.08
C GLN A 65 8.32 -3.92 18.29
N ASP A 66 7.14 -3.33 18.24
CA ASP A 66 6.02 -3.79 19.06
C ASP A 66 5.49 -5.10 18.43
N PRO A 67 5.67 -6.25 19.09
CA PRO A 67 5.30 -7.54 18.50
C PRO A 67 3.79 -7.68 18.27
N VAL A 68 2.96 -7.12 19.16
CA VAL A 68 1.49 -7.22 19.05
C VAL A 68 1.00 -6.34 17.90
N ALA A 69 1.53 -5.11 17.80
CA ALA A 69 1.18 -4.20 16.72
C ALA A 69 1.66 -4.72 15.36
N LEU A 70 2.85 -5.32 15.30
CA LEU A 70 3.41 -5.90 14.10
C LEU A 70 2.59 -7.11 13.62
N GLU A 71 2.25 -8.04 14.53
CA GLU A 71 1.42 -9.20 14.23
C GLU A 71 0.07 -8.78 13.63
N ALA A 72 -0.64 -7.86 14.28
CA ALA A 72 -1.92 -7.36 13.78
C ALA A 72 -1.83 -6.70 12.38
N ILE A 73 -0.74 -5.98 12.09
CA ILE A 73 -0.51 -5.40 10.75
C ILE A 73 -0.27 -6.49 9.71
N ILE A 74 0.54 -7.50 10.05
CA ILE A 74 0.89 -8.59 9.14
C ILE A 74 -0.35 -9.45 8.84
N GLU A 75 -1.16 -9.77 9.84
CA GLU A 75 -2.44 -10.47 9.65
C GLU A 75 -3.37 -9.70 8.71
N SER A 76 -3.55 -8.40 8.96
CA SER A 76 -4.40 -7.56 8.11
C SER A 76 -3.86 -7.46 6.67
N LEU A 77 -2.55 -7.45 6.49
CA LEU A 77 -1.92 -7.44 5.19
C LEU A 77 -2.24 -8.73 4.42
N HIS A 78 -2.18 -9.90 5.08
CA HIS A 78 -2.50 -11.18 4.44
C HIS A 78 -3.93 -11.22 3.93
N GLU A 79 -4.88 -10.81 4.75
CA GLU A 79 -6.30 -10.75 4.35
C GLU A 79 -6.49 -9.91 3.08
N LYS A 80 -5.79 -8.78 2.99
CA LYS A 80 -5.85 -7.84 1.86
C LYS A 80 -5.16 -8.41 0.61
N VAL A 81 -4.00 -9.07 0.76
CA VAL A 81 -3.30 -9.73 -0.35
C VAL A 81 -4.12 -10.88 -0.92
N GLU A 82 -4.74 -11.69 -0.05
CA GLU A 82 -5.63 -12.77 -0.48
C GLU A 82 -6.83 -12.26 -1.28
N ALA A 83 -7.40 -11.13 -0.85
CA ALA A 83 -8.57 -10.51 -1.46
C ALA A 83 -8.24 -9.82 -2.81
N GLU A 84 -7.04 -9.27 -2.96
CA GLU A 84 -6.65 -8.46 -4.12
C GLU A 84 -6.46 -9.28 -5.40
N PRO A 85 -7.29 -9.08 -6.44
CA PRO A 85 -7.18 -9.84 -7.67
C PRO A 85 -6.06 -9.36 -8.59
N THR A 86 -5.65 -8.09 -8.52
CA THR A 86 -4.69 -7.51 -9.46
C THR A 86 -3.25 -7.77 -9.03
N LEU A 87 -2.33 -7.91 -9.99
CA LEU A 87 -0.90 -8.09 -9.70
C LEU A 87 -0.28 -6.75 -9.29
N GLU A 88 -0.70 -5.68 -9.96
CA GLU A 88 -0.22 -4.32 -9.78
C GLU A 88 -0.42 -3.83 -8.34
N LYS A 89 -1.61 -4.05 -7.75
CA LYS A 89 -1.81 -3.69 -6.34
C LYS A 89 -1.12 -4.64 -5.37
N ARG A 90 -0.91 -5.91 -5.73
CA ARG A 90 -0.10 -6.84 -4.92
C ARG A 90 1.36 -6.40 -4.84
N GLU A 91 1.89 -5.73 -5.86
CA GLU A 91 3.20 -5.07 -5.79
C GLU A 91 3.25 -3.98 -4.71
N PHE A 92 2.20 -3.16 -4.60
CA PHE A 92 2.13 -2.15 -3.52
C PHE A 92 2.03 -2.78 -2.12
N PHE A 93 1.36 -3.92 -1.98
CA PHE A 93 1.37 -4.68 -0.73
C PHE A 93 2.76 -5.23 -0.40
N LYS A 94 3.55 -5.64 -1.41
CA LYS A 94 4.94 -6.07 -1.20
C LYS A 94 5.80 -4.90 -0.71
N ASN A 95 5.63 -3.73 -1.31
CA ASN A 95 6.30 -2.50 -0.87
C ASN A 95 5.94 -2.14 0.58
N TYR A 96 4.65 -2.20 0.93
CA TYR A 96 4.18 -1.99 2.30
C TYR A 96 4.84 -2.98 3.28
N PHE A 97 4.91 -4.27 2.93
CA PHE A 97 5.54 -5.28 3.78
C PHE A 97 7.03 -5.01 4.00
N LYS A 98 7.78 -4.79 2.90
CA LYS A 98 9.21 -4.45 2.98
C LYS A 98 9.44 -3.27 3.89
N ASN A 99 8.67 -2.20 3.73
CA ASN A 99 8.83 -1.01 4.54
C ASN A 99 8.39 -1.20 5.99
N THR A 100 7.42 -2.07 6.27
CA THR A 100 7.05 -2.48 7.64
C THR A 100 8.21 -3.21 8.34
N LEU A 101 8.94 -4.05 7.61
CA LEU A 101 10.13 -4.72 8.15
C LEU A 101 11.33 -3.76 8.34
N LYS A 102 11.53 -2.80 7.42
CA LYS A 102 12.60 -1.79 7.52
C LYS A 102 12.35 -0.80 8.66
N PHE A 103 11.12 -0.29 8.77
CA PHE A 103 10.76 0.79 9.68
C PHE A 103 9.86 0.27 10.80
N PRO A 104 10.34 0.20 12.05
CA PRO A 104 9.62 -0.44 13.13
C PRO A 104 8.23 0.14 13.37
N VAL A 105 7.32 -0.76 13.75
CA VAL A 105 6.02 -0.40 14.30
C VAL A 105 6.24 -0.06 15.77
N ALA A 106 6.39 1.23 16.07
CA ALA A 106 6.70 1.74 17.40
C ALA A 106 6.02 3.11 17.60
N GLY A 107 4.80 3.10 18.12
CA GLY A 107 3.99 4.31 18.33
C GLY A 107 3.35 4.90 17.06
N ASN A 108 3.48 4.24 15.90
CA ASN A 108 2.91 4.62 14.61
C ASN A 108 1.90 3.61 14.07
N PHE A 109 1.36 2.74 14.94
CA PHE A 109 0.42 1.69 14.54
C PHE A 109 -0.79 2.23 13.78
N ASP A 110 -1.41 3.31 14.26
CA ASP A 110 -2.58 3.91 13.62
C ASP A 110 -2.29 4.41 12.21
N GLU A 111 -1.12 5.04 12.00
CA GLU A 111 -0.69 5.48 10.66
C GLU A 111 -0.47 4.28 9.73
N ARG A 112 0.21 3.25 10.21
CA ARG A 112 0.48 2.02 9.43
C ARG A 112 -0.82 1.34 9.03
N LYS A 113 -1.72 1.15 9.99
CA LYS A 113 -3.05 0.60 9.76
C LYS A 113 -3.81 1.45 8.75
N TYR A 114 -3.84 2.77 8.93
CA TYR A 114 -4.49 3.68 8.00
C TYR A 114 -3.95 3.57 6.58
N PHE A 115 -2.63 3.49 6.41
CA PHE A 115 -1.99 3.28 5.10
C PHE A 115 -2.41 1.95 4.48
N LEU A 116 -2.37 0.86 5.25
CA LEU A 116 -2.72 -0.45 4.74
C LEU A 116 -4.21 -0.55 4.33
N ASP A 117 -5.09 -0.03 5.17
CA ASP A 117 -6.53 0.03 4.91
C ASP A 117 -6.81 0.85 3.65
N THR A 118 -6.22 2.04 3.59
CA THR A 118 -6.40 2.93 2.44
C THR A 118 -5.85 2.33 1.15
N LEU A 119 -4.69 1.67 1.18
CA LEU A 119 -4.12 0.99 0.02
C LEU A 119 -5.05 -0.12 -0.50
N SER A 120 -5.70 -0.86 0.41
CA SER A 120 -6.66 -1.88 0.01
C SER A 120 -7.92 -1.31 -0.63
N GLU A 121 -8.42 -0.18 -0.13
CA GLU A 121 -9.63 0.48 -0.63
C GLU A 121 -9.41 1.28 -1.91
N MET A 122 -8.19 1.78 -2.14
CA MET A 122 -7.87 2.52 -3.35
C MET A 122 -7.97 1.62 -4.59
N THR A 123 -8.58 2.17 -5.63
CA THR A 123 -8.49 1.63 -6.99
C THR A 123 -7.08 1.79 -7.52
N LEU A 124 -6.71 0.96 -8.50
CA LEU A 124 -5.41 1.11 -9.19
C LEU A 124 -5.26 2.51 -9.80
N LEU A 125 -6.34 3.07 -10.35
CA LEU A 125 -6.38 4.44 -10.87
C LEU A 125 -5.95 5.47 -9.82
N GLU A 126 -6.44 5.36 -8.59
CA GLU A 126 -6.06 6.28 -7.51
C GLU A 126 -4.58 6.14 -7.13
N CYS A 127 -4.05 4.91 -7.06
CA CYS A 127 -2.62 4.69 -6.82
C CYS A 127 -1.75 5.31 -7.93
N GLU A 128 -2.10 5.05 -9.19
CA GLU A 128 -1.37 5.56 -10.36
C GLU A 128 -1.42 7.08 -10.44
N LEU A 129 -2.59 7.68 -10.22
CA LEU A 129 -2.74 9.15 -10.21
C LEU A 129 -1.92 9.78 -9.09
N LEU A 130 -1.94 9.20 -7.89
CA LEU A 130 -1.17 9.72 -6.76
C LEU A 130 0.34 9.65 -7.04
N ALA A 131 0.84 8.53 -7.57
CA ALA A 131 2.23 8.39 -7.97
C ALA A 131 2.61 9.35 -9.10
N PHE A 132 1.74 9.51 -10.11
CA PHE A 132 1.93 10.43 -11.23
C PHE A 132 1.98 11.89 -10.77
N ILE A 133 1.07 12.34 -9.90
CA ILE A 133 1.06 13.71 -9.40
C ILE A 133 2.33 13.99 -8.58
N ASN A 134 2.80 13.01 -7.80
CA ASN A 134 4.04 13.15 -7.03
C ASN A 134 5.30 13.21 -7.90
N SER A 135 5.28 12.62 -9.10
CA SER A 135 6.43 12.67 -10.02
C SER A 135 6.56 13.99 -10.77
N GLN A 136 5.56 14.87 -10.68
CA GLN A 136 5.61 16.17 -11.33
C GLN A 136 6.46 17.18 -10.54
N PRO A 137 7.23 18.02 -11.23
CA PRO A 137 8.08 19.02 -10.59
C PRO A 137 7.28 20.17 -9.94
N SER A 138 6.03 20.36 -10.33
CA SER A 138 5.15 21.42 -9.84
C SER A 138 3.70 20.92 -9.68
N SER A 139 2.89 21.73 -9.00
CA SER A 139 1.47 21.46 -8.82
C SER A 139 0.73 21.40 -10.17
N LEU A 140 -0.21 20.48 -10.29
CA LEU A 140 -0.91 20.21 -11.55
C LEU A 140 -2.34 20.71 -11.54
N GLN A 141 -2.77 21.32 -12.64
CA GLN A 141 -4.19 21.55 -12.86
C GLN A 141 -4.89 20.24 -13.23
N VAL A 142 -5.99 19.91 -12.55
CA VAL A 142 -6.77 18.67 -12.76
C VAL A 142 -7.20 18.51 -14.21
N GLY A 143 -7.65 19.60 -14.85
CA GLY A 143 -8.09 19.60 -16.24
C GLY A 143 -7.03 19.19 -17.27
N ASN A 144 -5.74 19.24 -16.89
CA ASN A 144 -4.60 18.93 -17.74
C ASN A 144 -4.09 17.49 -17.55
N ILE A 145 -4.61 16.75 -16.57
CA ILE A 145 -4.24 15.35 -16.35
C ILE A 145 -4.87 14.51 -17.45
N GLN A 146 -4.03 13.83 -18.23
CA GLN A 146 -4.46 12.95 -19.32
C GLN A 146 -4.17 11.50 -18.96
N LYS A 147 -5.21 10.66 -18.99
CA LYS A 147 -5.08 9.21 -18.88
C LYS A 147 -5.87 8.55 -20.02
N PRO A 148 -5.19 8.05 -21.07
CA PRO A 148 -5.85 7.42 -22.21
C PRO A 148 -6.80 6.30 -21.77
N GLY A 149 -7.99 6.25 -22.38
CA GLY A 149 -9.01 5.24 -22.07
C GLY A 149 -9.73 5.42 -20.73
N THR A 150 -9.49 6.52 -20.00
CA THR A 150 -10.19 6.84 -18.74
C THR A 150 -11.04 8.09 -18.91
N ASP A 151 -12.30 8.03 -18.48
CA ASP A 151 -13.19 9.19 -18.48
C ASP A 151 -12.63 10.32 -17.59
N LYS A 152 -12.78 11.58 -18.05
CA LYS A 152 -12.21 12.73 -17.35
C LYS A 152 -12.79 12.90 -15.94
N TYR A 153 -14.08 12.60 -15.75
CA TYR A 153 -14.72 12.70 -14.45
C TYR A 153 -14.43 11.50 -13.55
N ALA A 154 -14.00 10.35 -14.10
CA ALA A 154 -13.41 9.29 -13.29
C ALA A 154 -12.08 9.75 -12.65
N VAL A 155 -11.25 10.52 -13.39
CA VAL A 155 -10.04 11.17 -12.84
C VAL A 155 -10.42 12.20 -11.77
N VAL A 156 -11.41 13.07 -12.03
CA VAL A 156 -11.91 14.03 -11.03
C VAL A 156 -12.38 13.33 -9.76
N GLY A 157 -13.16 12.25 -9.88
CA GLY A 157 -13.64 11.46 -8.75
C GLY A 157 -12.52 10.82 -7.95
N ALA A 158 -11.50 10.26 -8.63
CA ALA A 158 -10.32 9.70 -7.98
C ALA A 158 -9.54 10.77 -7.20
N ILE A 159 -9.33 11.95 -7.80
CA ILE A 159 -8.68 13.09 -7.14
C ILE A 159 -9.49 13.54 -5.93
N GLY A 160 -10.82 13.61 -6.04
CA GLY A 160 -11.72 13.91 -4.93
C GLY A 160 -11.51 12.97 -3.72
N ARG A 161 -11.44 11.66 -3.97
CA ARG A 161 -11.20 10.65 -2.92
C ARG A 161 -9.77 10.69 -2.36
N LEU A 162 -8.78 11.00 -3.19
CA LEU A 162 -7.39 11.21 -2.72
C LEU A 162 -7.29 12.45 -1.81
N LYS A 163 -8.02 13.53 -2.12
CA LYS A 163 -8.12 14.70 -1.24
C LYS A 163 -8.81 14.38 0.08
N SER A 164 -9.93 13.64 0.06
CA SER A 164 -10.64 13.28 1.29
C SER A 164 -9.84 12.38 2.23
N ARG A 165 -8.85 11.65 1.69
CA ARG A 165 -7.87 10.86 2.46
C ARG A 165 -6.65 11.67 2.94
N GLY A 166 -6.57 12.95 2.60
CA GLY A 166 -5.44 13.81 2.95
C GLY A 166 -4.17 13.56 2.11
N PHE A 167 -4.25 12.78 1.03
CA PHE A 167 -3.10 12.50 0.16
C PHE A 167 -2.89 13.54 -0.93
N LEU A 168 -3.87 14.40 -1.17
CA LEU A 168 -3.76 15.55 -2.04
C LEU A 168 -4.29 16.80 -1.34
N THR A 169 -3.68 17.93 -1.64
CA THR A 169 -4.25 19.26 -1.38
C THR A 169 -4.64 19.88 -2.70
N ALA A 170 -5.65 20.73 -2.68
CA ALA A 170 -6.06 21.51 -3.85
C ALA A 170 -6.10 22.99 -3.49
N THR A 171 -5.63 23.81 -4.42
CA THR A 171 -5.86 25.26 -4.44
C THR A 171 -6.68 25.58 -5.68
N GLN A 172 -7.54 26.59 -5.60
CA GLN A 172 -8.27 27.04 -6.79
C GLN A 172 -7.38 27.98 -7.59
N GLY A 173 -7.21 27.68 -8.89
CA GLY A 173 -6.48 28.56 -9.80
C GLY A 173 -7.28 29.81 -10.15
N SER A 174 -8.45 29.61 -10.79
CA SER A 174 -9.40 30.68 -11.12
C SER A 174 -10.81 30.22 -10.73
N PHE A 175 -11.51 31.02 -9.92
CA PHE A 175 -12.86 30.70 -9.49
C PHE A 175 -13.87 31.44 -10.35
N ALA A 176 -14.63 30.71 -11.16
CA ALA A 176 -15.74 31.27 -11.90
C ALA A 176 -17.02 31.17 -11.05
N VAL A 177 -17.58 32.33 -10.70
CA VAL A 177 -18.87 32.44 -9.98
C VAL A 177 -19.97 32.71 -11.00
N GLY A 178 -20.84 31.72 -11.21
CA GLY A 178 -21.89 31.72 -12.24
C GLY A 178 -21.99 30.36 -12.91
N GLY A 179 -23.19 29.79 -13.00
CA GLY A 179 -23.46 28.33 -13.11
C GLY A 179 -23.11 27.61 -14.42
N GLY A 180 -22.00 27.96 -15.09
CA GLY A 180 -21.55 27.31 -16.32
C GLY A 180 -20.11 26.79 -16.34
N ALA A 181 -19.31 27.06 -15.30
CA ALA A 181 -17.91 26.64 -15.25
C ALA A 181 -17.69 25.46 -14.30
N ASP A 182 -17.04 24.40 -14.81
CA ASP A 182 -16.63 23.26 -14.00
C ASP A 182 -15.34 23.59 -13.24
N ASN A 183 -15.53 24.04 -11.99
CA ASN A 183 -14.44 24.40 -11.10
C ASN A 183 -13.58 23.19 -10.69
N SER A 184 -14.08 21.95 -10.81
CA SER A 184 -13.29 20.74 -10.46
C SER A 184 -12.09 20.54 -11.38
N LEU A 185 -12.20 20.95 -12.65
CA LEU A 185 -11.12 20.90 -13.62
C LEU A 185 -10.11 22.05 -13.48
N GLN A 186 -10.48 23.10 -12.75
CA GLN A 186 -9.64 24.28 -12.49
C GLN A 186 -8.84 24.16 -11.19
N GLU A 187 -9.05 23.10 -10.41
CA GLU A 187 -8.26 22.84 -9.21
C GLU A 187 -6.80 22.55 -9.58
N ILE A 188 -5.90 23.12 -8.77
CA ILE A 188 -4.46 22.87 -8.83
C ILE A 188 -4.10 21.99 -7.64
N VAL A 189 -3.68 20.75 -7.92
CA VAL A 189 -3.41 19.72 -6.91
C VAL A 189 -1.92 19.52 -6.66
N SER A 190 -1.58 19.16 -5.42
CA SER A 190 -0.23 18.78 -5.02
C SER A 190 -0.25 17.77 -3.88
N VAL A 191 0.85 17.02 -3.71
CA VAL A 191 0.99 16.00 -2.66
C VAL A 191 1.58 16.64 -1.38
N PRO A 192 0.83 16.70 -0.26
CA PRO A 192 1.35 17.17 1.02
C PRO A 192 2.31 16.14 1.65
N SER A 193 2.94 16.49 2.77
CA SER A 193 3.85 15.59 3.50
C SER A 193 3.23 14.23 3.82
N PHE A 194 1.98 14.21 4.31
CA PHE A 194 1.29 12.97 4.63
C PHE A 194 1.08 12.06 3.41
N GLY A 195 0.68 12.62 2.27
CA GLY A 195 0.59 11.89 1.00
C GLY A 195 1.96 11.36 0.54
N LYS A 196 3.03 12.14 0.71
CA LYS A 196 4.39 11.69 0.39
C LYS A 196 4.82 10.51 1.27
N SER A 197 4.48 10.52 2.56
CA SER A 197 4.73 9.38 3.46
C SER A 197 4.01 8.13 2.98
N PHE A 198 2.73 8.23 2.58
CA PHE A 198 2.01 7.10 2.01
C PHE A 198 2.68 6.58 0.73
N ILE A 199 3.03 7.46 -0.20
CA ILE A 199 3.69 7.07 -1.47
C ILE A 199 5.00 6.36 -1.21
N ALA A 200 5.86 6.93 -0.37
CA ALA A 200 7.16 6.35 -0.02
C ALA A 200 7.04 5.03 0.77
N PHE A 201 5.91 4.81 1.46
CA PHE A 201 5.70 3.58 2.21
C PHE A 201 5.03 2.48 1.39
N CYS A 202 4.08 2.84 0.52
CA CYS A 202 3.21 1.89 -0.17
C CYS A 202 3.51 1.76 -1.66
N LEU A 203 3.78 2.86 -2.36
CA LEU A 203 3.82 2.87 -3.82
C LEU A 203 5.23 2.72 -4.36
N HIS A 204 6.23 3.27 -3.68
CA HIS A 204 7.64 3.18 -4.05
C HIS A 204 8.44 2.57 -2.87
N ALA A 205 9.15 1.45 -3.06
CA ALA A 205 10.00 0.85 -2.01
C ALA A 205 11.24 0.14 -2.56
#